data_AF-X1BRQ0-F1
#
_entry.id   AF-X1BRQ0-F1
#
_cell.length_a   1.000
_cell.length_b   1.000
_cell.length_c   1.000
_cell.angle_alpha   90.00
_cell.angle_beta   90.00
_cell.angle_gamma   90.00
#
_symmetry.space_group_name_H-M   'P 1'
#
loop_
_entity.id
_entity.type
_entity.pdbx_description
1 polymer ?
#
loop_
_entity_poly.entity_id
_entity_poly.type
_entity_poly.pdbx_seq_one_letter_code
_entity_poly.pdbx_strand_id
1 'polypeptide(L)'
;NILDKNQKERLKSEDIFYNDIYCAFLLKSLEWADGLIGYLVPKSFLLRQGYVSFRNKLLSRANLLKIYDIGPNLFAKATNEVQILFYEKKSETSKDVEVYKYPNTEIVKYPEQKVDYLRVCFNTTCPLSVKSKKIYAYVTDLKCPYCNSKTLALNRIRIKPNETILNLVNKIEKIGDVNYLNISRIPNMIRGEEDKGLKLIMNLIEENTDHSCYFIKAKGDFNYYYFNKDKSFTIENTDPKILKGNNFEFYTNPKLLIKHNSIFPQSVFSKEKVCFTSSIYSLISDDHIELKYINAILNSS
;
A
#
# COMPACT_ATOMS: atom_id res chain seq x y z
N ASN A 1 15.11 18.44 -15.81
CA ASN A 1 14.35 17.45 -16.60
C ASN A 1 15.34 16.86 -17.59
N ILE A 2 15.74 15.59 -17.43
CA ILE A 2 16.95 15.04 -18.07
C ILE A 2 16.78 14.79 -19.57
N LEU A 3 15.53 14.69 -20.05
CA LEU A 3 15.22 14.42 -21.46
C LEU A 3 14.72 15.66 -22.20
N ASP A 4 15.18 15.81 -23.44
CA ASP A 4 14.63 16.76 -24.40
C ASP A 4 13.27 16.31 -24.98
N LYS A 5 12.66 17.14 -25.83
CA LYS A 5 11.33 16.87 -26.42
C LYS A 5 11.35 15.65 -27.34
N ASN A 6 12.37 15.53 -28.21
CA ASN A 6 12.48 14.46 -29.19
C ASN A 6 12.70 13.10 -28.49
N GLN A 7 13.54 13.07 -27.46
CA GLN A 7 13.76 11.90 -26.62
C GLN A 7 12.48 11.45 -25.93
N LYS A 8 11.69 12.37 -25.38
CA LYS A 8 10.39 12.06 -24.79
C LYS A 8 9.40 11.49 -25.80
N GLU A 9 9.34 12.06 -27.00
CA GLU A 9 8.48 11.59 -28.08
C GLU A 9 8.86 10.18 -28.51
N ARG A 10 10.16 9.89 -28.66
CA ARG A 10 10.66 8.54 -28.96
C ARG A 10 10.30 7.52 -27.89
N LEU A 11 10.50 7.85 -26.62
CA LEU A 11 10.11 6.93 -25.52
C LEU A 11 8.60 6.69 -25.47
N LYS A 12 7.78 7.68 -25.85
CA LYS A 12 6.33 7.53 -25.96
C LYS A 12 5.94 6.63 -27.12
N SER A 13 6.57 6.77 -28.29
CA SER A 13 6.30 5.90 -29.44
C SER A 13 6.66 4.44 -29.18
N GLU A 14 7.65 4.19 -28.31
CA GLU A 14 8.06 2.86 -27.88
C GLU A 14 7.26 2.35 -26.65
N ASP A 15 6.28 3.13 -26.17
CA ASP A 15 5.41 2.85 -25.01
C ASP A 15 6.20 2.68 -23.68
N ILE A 16 7.40 3.24 -23.57
CA ILE A 16 8.27 3.11 -22.38
C ILE A 16 8.50 4.44 -21.65
N PHE A 17 7.72 5.46 -21.97
CA PHE A 17 7.81 6.75 -21.31
C PHE A 17 7.16 6.71 -19.92
N TYR A 18 7.97 6.94 -18.88
CA TYR A 18 7.53 7.08 -17.49
C TYR A 18 8.08 8.37 -16.89
N ASN A 19 7.41 8.87 -15.85
CA ASN A 19 7.85 10.08 -15.14
C ASN A 19 9.24 9.94 -14.52
N ASP A 20 9.55 8.75 -14.01
CA ASP A 20 10.87 8.43 -13.50
C ASP A 20 11.71 7.74 -14.59
N ILE A 21 12.80 8.39 -14.97
CA ILE A 21 13.60 7.97 -16.13
C ILE A 21 14.18 6.56 -15.98
N TYR A 22 14.49 6.13 -14.75
CA TYR A 22 15.04 4.79 -14.51
C TYR A 22 14.09 3.68 -14.96
N CYS A 23 12.77 3.90 -14.99
CA CYS A 23 11.81 2.93 -15.51
C CYS A 23 12.01 2.69 -17.01
N ALA A 24 12.32 3.74 -17.78
CA ALA A 24 12.61 3.61 -19.20
C ALA A 24 13.92 2.83 -19.42
N PHE A 25 14.96 3.14 -18.64
CA PHE A 25 16.22 2.39 -18.68
C PHE A 25 16.01 0.91 -18.37
N LEU A 26 15.26 0.58 -17.31
CA LEU A 26 15.01 -0.82 -16.95
C LEU A 26 14.38 -1.63 -18.09
N LEU A 27 13.48 -1.03 -18.86
CA LEU A 27 12.87 -1.67 -20.03
C LEU A 27 13.81 -1.70 -21.24
N LYS A 28 14.60 -0.64 -21.47
CA LYS A 28 15.54 -0.58 -22.59
C LYS A 28 16.70 -1.53 -22.46
N SER A 29 17.18 -1.78 -21.26
CA SER A 29 18.30 -2.72 -21.06
C SER A 29 17.96 -4.14 -21.50
N LEU A 30 16.66 -4.52 -21.56
CA LEU A 30 16.21 -5.79 -22.12
C LEU A 30 16.39 -5.91 -23.64
N GLU A 31 16.53 -4.76 -24.32
CA GLU A 31 16.83 -4.69 -25.76
C GLU A 31 18.34 -4.59 -26.02
N TRP A 32 19.09 -4.04 -25.05
CA TRP A 32 20.53 -3.79 -25.19
C TRP A 32 21.42 -4.91 -24.65
N ALA A 33 20.88 -5.80 -23.82
CA ALA A 33 21.63 -6.87 -23.20
C ALA A 33 20.95 -8.23 -23.38
N ASP A 34 21.75 -9.22 -23.78
CA ASP A 34 21.31 -10.62 -23.94
C ASP A 34 21.47 -11.47 -22.66
N GLY A 35 22.13 -10.92 -21.64
CA GLY A 35 22.47 -11.61 -20.40
C GLY A 35 21.79 -11.04 -19.15
N LEU A 36 22.48 -11.24 -18.02
CA LEU A 36 22.06 -10.70 -16.72
C LEU A 36 22.21 -9.18 -16.69
N ILE A 37 21.15 -8.48 -16.30
CA ILE A 37 21.13 -7.03 -16.12
C ILE A 37 21.07 -6.73 -14.61
N GLY A 38 21.98 -5.89 -14.14
CA GLY A 38 22.06 -5.46 -12.75
C GLY A 38 21.98 -3.94 -12.63
N TYR A 39 21.10 -3.43 -11.77
CA TYR A 39 21.02 -2.00 -11.46
C TYR A 39 20.86 -1.72 -9.97
N LEU A 40 21.39 -0.57 -9.55
CA LEU A 40 20.97 0.12 -8.33
C LEU A 40 19.76 1.01 -8.65
N VAL A 41 18.60 0.71 -8.06
CA VAL A 41 17.34 1.42 -8.37
C VAL A 41 16.57 1.85 -7.12
N PRO A 42 15.73 2.90 -7.20
CA PRO A 42 14.84 3.24 -6.09
C PRO A 42 13.84 2.12 -5.76
N LYS A 43 13.59 1.87 -4.47
CA LYS A 43 12.57 0.89 -4.00
C LYS A 43 11.14 1.28 -4.38
N SER A 44 10.93 2.54 -4.79
CA SER A 44 9.61 3.14 -4.95
C SER A 44 8.70 2.41 -5.94
N PHE A 45 9.26 1.83 -7.02
CA PHE A 45 8.45 1.13 -8.01
C PHE A 45 7.87 -0.18 -7.49
N LEU A 46 8.40 -0.75 -6.41
CA LEU A 46 7.94 -2.04 -5.89
C LEU A 46 6.51 -1.99 -5.36
N LEU A 47 6.13 -0.90 -4.68
CA LEU A 47 4.86 -0.82 -3.93
C LEU A 47 3.93 0.30 -4.43
N ARG A 48 4.46 1.41 -4.96
CA ARG A 48 3.64 2.59 -5.25
C ARG A 48 2.65 2.31 -6.39
N GLN A 49 1.41 2.78 -6.23
CA GLN A 49 0.31 2.63 -7.20
C GLN A 49 0.66 3.24 -8.57
N GLY A 50 1.43 4.34 -8.60
CA GLY A 50 1.83 5.00 -9.85
C GLY A 50 2.67 4.13 -10.80
N TYR A 51 3.25 3.04 -10.31
CA TYR A 51 4.08 2.12 -11.09
C TYR A 51 3.36 0.82 -11.44
N VAL A 52 2.05 0.68 -11.23
CA VAL A 52 1.33 -0.56 -11.58
C VAL A 52 1.51 -0.90 -13.05
N SER A 53 1.29 0.06 -13.95
CA SER A 53 1.51 -0.15 -15.40
C SER A 53 2.95 -0.54 -15.71
N PHE A 54 3.93 0.16 -15.13
CA PHE A 54 5.35 -0.16 -15.27
C PHE A 54 5.68 -1.59 -14.80
N ARG A 55 5.23 -1.99 -13.60
CA ARG A 55 5.48 -3.33 -13.06
C ARG A 55 4.90 -4.43 -13.93
N ASN A 56 3.68 -4.26 -14.44
CA ASN A 56 3.08 -5.22 -15.37
C ASN A 56 3.89 -5.34 -16.66
N LYS A 57 4.36 -4.21 -17.20
CA LYS A 57 5.17 -4.19 -18.42
C LYS A 57 6.57 -4.78 -18.21
N LEU A 58 7.19 -4.53 -17.06
CA LEU A 58 8.47 -5.11 -16.71
C LEU A 58 8.35 -6.64 -16.54
N LEU A 59 7.39 -7.11 -15.73
CA LEU A 59 7.20 -8.55 -15.47
C LEU A 59 6.68 -9.35 -16.67
N SER A 60 6.10 -8.68 -17.68
CA SER A 60 5.74 -9.35 -18.94
C SER A 60 6.94 -9.53 -19.88
N ARG A 61 8.01 -8.76 -19.69
CA ARG A 61 9.21 -8.76 -20.57
C ARG A 61 10.47 -9.28 -19.89
N ALA A 62 10.48 -9.35 -18.56
CA ALA A 62 11.62 -9.76 -17.77
C ALA A 62 11.29 -10.91 -16.80
N ASN A 63 12.33 -11.70 -16.52
CA ASN A 63 12.40 -12.51 -15.31
C ASN A 63 13.22 -11.73 -14.27
N LEU A 64 12.56 -11.25 -13.21
CA LEU A 64 13.26 -10.74 -12.04
C LEU A 64 13.90 -11.93 -11.32
N LEU A 65 15.19 -11.84 -11.04
CA LEU A 65 15.94 -12.95 -10.46
C LEU A 65 16.23 -12.69 -8.99
N LYS A 66 16.90 -11.57 -8.70
CA LYS A 66 17.34 -11.24 -7.34
C LYS A 66 17.07 -9.79 -7.01
N ILE A 67 16.57 -9.54 -5.80
CA ILE A 67 16.45 -8.21 -5.23
C ILE A 67 17.22 -8.18 -3.92
N TYR A 68 18.19 -7.28 -3.80
CA TYR A 68 18.89 -7.06 -2.55
C TYR A 68 18.36 -5.78 -1.88
N ASP A 69 17.70 -5.95 -0.75
CA ASP A 69 17.42 -4.86 0.18
C ASP A 69 18.73 -4.45 0.88
N ILE A 70 19.24 -3.31 0.47
CA ILE A 70 20.49 -2.73 0.99
C ILE A 70 20.29 -2.13 2.40
N GLY A 71 19.04 -1.94 2.83
CA GLY A 71 18.70 -1.28 4.08
C GLY A 71 18.73 0.26 3.97
N PRO A 72 18.41 0.95 5.08
CA PRO A 72 18.41 2.41 5.12
C PRO A 72 19.84 2.96 5.21
N ASN A 73 20.01 4.23 4.85
CA ASN A 73 21.22 5.05 5.09
C ASN A 73 22.54 4.63 4.43
N LEU A 74 22.65 3.48 3.74
CA LEU A 74 23.87 3.18 2.97
C LEU A 74 24.13 4.24 1.90
N PHE A 75 23.06 4.73 1.27
CA PHE A 75 23.07 5.87 0.36
C PHE A 75 22.35 7.06 1.00
N ALA A 76 22.83 7.53 2.15
CA ALA A 76 22.19 8.61 2.93
C ALA A 76 21.95 9.92 2.14
N LYS A 77 22.72 10.17 1.08
CA LYS A 77 22.57 11.34 0.20
C LYS A 77 21.55 11.14 -0.93
N ALA A 78 21.06 9.92 -1.15
CA ALA A 78 20.06 9.65 -2.17
C ALA A 78 18.66 10.09 -1.67
N THR A 79 17.87 10.67 -2.57
CA THR A 79 16.50 11.13 -2.25
C THR A 79 15.55 9.99 -1.89
N ASN A 80 15.82 8.78 -2.37
CA ASN A 80 15.02 7.59 -2.12
C ASN A 80 15.92 6.45 -1.65
N GLU A 81 15.40 5.58 -0.78
CA GLU A 81 16.05 4.29 -0.52
C GLU A 81 16.19 3.50 -1.83
N VAL A 82 17.36 2.87 -1.99
CA VAL A 82 17.73 2.11 -3.18
C VAL A 82 17.91 0.63 -2.86
N GLN A 83 17.88 -0.19 -3.91
CA GLN A 83 18.05 -1.65 -3.87
C GLN A 83 18.88 -2.10 -5.06
N ILE A 84 19.48 -3.28 -4.98
CA ILE A 84 20.10 -3.93 -6.14
C ILE A 84 19.03 -4.81 -6.78
N LEU A 85 18.83 -4.67 -8.09
CA LEU A 85 17.92 -5.47 -8.87
C LEU A 85 18.71 -6.22 -9.95
N PHE A 86 18.57 -7.54 -9.96
CA PHE A 86 19.07 -8.40 -11.02
C PHE A 86 17.89 -9.03 -11.77
N TYR A 87 17.93 -8.95 -13.09
CA TYR A 87 16.89 -9.48 -13.97
C TYR A 87 17.44 -9.77 -15.35
N GLU A 88 16.70 -10.51 -16.14
CA GLU A 88 17.04 -10.87 -17.51
C GLU A 88 15.78 -10.77 -18.39
N LYS A 89 15.98 -10.87 -19.71
CA LYS A 89 14.88 -11.00 -20.66
C LYS A 89 14.08 -12.27 -20.37
N LYS A 90 12.75 -12.15 -20.42
CA LYS A 90 11.85 -13.26 -20.08
C LYS A 90 12.03 -14.41 -21.07
N SER A 91 12.37 -15.58 -20.55
CA SER A 91 12.32 -16.86 -21.25
C SER A 91 10.92 -17.47 -21.22
N GLU A 92 10.70 -18.57 -21.95
CA GLU A 92 9.43 -19.32 -21.94
C GLU A 92 9.03 -19.75 -20.52
N THR A 93 10.01 -20.12 -19.70
CA THR A 93 9.82 -20.45 -18.29
C THR A 93 9.96 -19.21 -17.41
N SER A 94 9.00 -19.02 -16.50
CA SER A 94 9.09 -17.99 -15.46
C SER A 94 10.01 -18.47 -14.35
N LYS A 95 10.98 -17.65 -13.97
CA LYS A 95 11.90 -17.93 -12.86
C LYS A 95 11.34 -17.40 -11.54
N ASP A 96 11.87 -17.90 -10.44
CA ASP A 96 11.54 -17.40 -9.10
C ASP A 96 12.23 -16.06 -8.84
N VAL A 97 11.59 -15.20 -8.05
CA VAL A 97 12.23 -13.96 -7.56
C VAL A 97 12.74 -14.23 -6.16
N GLU A 98 14.05 -14.13 -5.97
CA GLU A 98 14.70 -14.27 -4.68
C GLU A 98 14.97 -12.89 -4.07
N VAL A 99 14.56 -12.68 -2.82
CA VAL A 99 14.79 -11.43 -2.11
C VAL A 99 15.76 -11.67 -0.97
N TYR A 100 16.82 -10.87 -0.93
CA TYR A 100 17.88 -10.92 0.06
C TYR A 100 17.95 -9.61 0.84
N LYS A 101 18.23 -9.71 2.14
CA LYS A 101 18.84 -8.64 2.91
C LYS A 101 20.32 -8.66 2.58
N TYR A 102 20.85 -7.52 2.15
CA TYR A 102 22.27 -7.40 1.87
C TYR A 102 23.11 -7.71 3.14
N PRO A 103 24.20 -8.49 3.03
CA PRO A 103 24.74 -9.03 1.79
C PRO A 103 24.01 -10.27 1.26
N ASN A 104 23.69 -11.28 2.06
CA ASN A 104 23.25 -12.59 1.53
C ASN A 104 22.20 -13.32 2.40
N THR A 105 21.44 -12.62 3.25
CA THR A 105 20.41 -13.26 4.06
C THR A 105 19.11 -13.33 3.27
N GLU A 106 18.67 -14.52 2.88
CA GLU A 106 17.38 -14.68 2.19
C GLU A 106 16.22 -14.22 3.09
N ILE A 107 15.32 -13.42 2.54
CA ILE A 107 14.13 -12.89 3.23
C ILE A 107 12.89 -13.65 2.79
N VAL A 108 12.68 -13.71 1.47
CA VAL A 108 11.48 -14.30 0.87
C VAL A 108 11.76 -14.70 -0.57
N LYS A 109 11.10 -15.76 -1.01
CA LYS A 109 11.12 -16.24 -2.39
C LYS A 109 9.71 -16.17 -2.98
N TYR A 110 9.60 -15.67 -4.21
CA TYR A 110 8.34 -15.61 -4.96
C TYR A 110 8.37 -16.60 -6.13
N PRO A 111 7.72 -17.76 -6.00
CA PRO A 111 7.69 -18.76 -7.06
C PRO A 111 7.07 -18.23 -8.35
N GLU A 112 7.69 -18.49 -9.49
CA GLU A 112 7.19 -18.12 -10.82
C GLU A 112 6.78 -16.64 -10.96
N GLN A 113 7.45 -15.74 -10.24
CA GLN A 113 7.13 -14.30 -10.16
C GLN A 113 5.69 -13.99 -9.68
N LYS A 114 5.04 -14.88 -8.92
CA LYS A 114 3.73 -14.65 -8.28
C LYS A 114 3.88 -13.78 -7.04
N VAL A 115 4.12 -12.48 -7.26
CA VAL A 115 4.46 -11.50 -6.22
C VAL A 115 3.26 -10.87 -5.50
N ASP A 116 2.07 -10.94 -6.09
CA ASP A 116 0.87 -10.30 -5.56
C ASP A 116 -0.40 -10.98 -6.08
N TYR A 117 -1.42 -11.06 -5.24
CA TYR A 117 -2.73 -11.64 -5.60
C TYR A 117 -3.78 -10.56 -5.89
N LEU A 118 -3.56 -9.33 -5.39
CA LEU A 118 -4.49 -8.24 -5.60
C LEU A 118 -4.37 -7.64 -7.00
N ARG A 119 -5.51 -7.15 -7.46
CA ARG A 119 -5.72 -6.47 -8.72
C ARG A 119 -6.41 -5.14 -8.44
N VAL A 120 -6.38 -4.24 -9.41
CA VAL A 120 -6.94 -2.90 -9.29
C VAL A 120 -7.84 -2.58 -10.47
N CYS A 121 -8.97 -1.92 -10.18
CA CYS A 121 -9.89 -1.39 -11.17
C CYS A 121 -9.59 0.09 -11.43
N PHE A 122 -9.00 0.38 -12.59
CA PHE A 122 -8.75 1.75 -13.05
C PHE A 122 -9.93 2.38 -13.78
N ASN A 123 -11.06 1.68 -13.91
CA ASN A 123 -12.24 2.25 -14.54
C ASN A 123 -12.73 3.44 -13.70
N THR A 124 -12.81 4.61 -14.33
CA THR A 124 -13.28 5.85 -13.73
C THR A 124 -14.78 5.88 -13.47
N THR A 125 -15.55 4.97 -14.09
CA THR A 125 -16.99 4.81 -13.82
C THR A 125 -17.26 3.77 -12.72
N CYS A 126 -16.22 3.14 -12.16
CA CYS A 126 -16.40 2.25 -11.01
C CYS A 126 -16.86 3.06 -9.80
N PRO A 127 -17.93 2.64 -9.09
CA PRO A 127 -18.46 3.41 -7.96
C PRO A 127 -17.48 3.56 -6.79
N LEU A 128 -16.46 2.68 -6.72
CA LEU A 128 -15.41 2.71 -5.70
C LEU A 128 -14.10 3.37 -6.17
N SER A 129 -14.03 3.87 -7.41
CA SER A 129 -12.83 4.49 -7.97
C SER A 129 -13.05 5.97 -8.29
N VAL A 130 -12.11 6.83 -7.91
CA VAL A 130 -12.07 8.23 -8.35
C VAL A 130 -10.64 8.63 -8.73
N LYS A 131 -10.44 8.88 -10.02
CA LYS A 131 -9.13 9.19 -10.61
C LYS A 131 -8.52 10.48 -10.06
N SER A 132 -9.31 11.54 -9.89
CA SER A 132 -8.83 12.82 -9.35
C SER A 132 -8.23 12.68 -7.95
N LYS A 133 -8.73 11.71 -7.17
CA LYS A 133 -8.32 11.43 -5.79
C LYS A 133 -7.31 10.28 -5.68
N LYS A 134 -6.95 9.63 -6.80
CA LYS A 134 -6.11 8.43 -6.86
C LYS A 134 -6.60 7.32 -5.92
N ILE A 135 -7.91 7.14 -5.88
CA ILE A 135 -8.59 6.07 -5.14
C ILE A 135 -9.13 5.09 -6.16
N TYR A 136 -8.86 3.81 -5.97
CA TYR A 136 -9.19 2.75 -6.91
C TYR A 136 -9.67 1.52 -6.15
N ALA A 137 -10.62 0.79 -6.74
CA ALA A 137 -11.07 -0.47 -6.18
C ALA A 137 -9.99 -1.56 -6.32
N TYR A 138 -9.72 -2.26 -5.22
CA TYR A 138 -8.85 -3.42 -5.10
C TYR A 138 -9.66 -4.70 -5.04
N VAL A 139 -9.34 -5.67 -5.88
CA VAL A 139 -10.08 -6.94 -5.94
C VAL A 139 -9.16 -8.08 -6.33
N THR A 140 -9.57 -9.32 -6.13
CA THR A 140 -8.82 -10.51 -6.56
C THR A 140 -9.17 -10.93 -8.00
N ASP A 141 -10.35 -10.56 -8.48
CA ASP A 141 -10.92 -11.09 -9.73
C ASP A 141 -10.45 -10.35 -10.98
N LEU A 142 -10.43 -11.06 -12.12
CA LEU A 142 -10.09 -10.52 -13.44
C LEU A 142 -11.06 -9.42 -13.92
N LYS A 143 -12.26 -9.39 -13.37
CA LYS A 143 -13.27 -8.35 -13.58
C LYS A 143 -13.66 -7.76 -12.23
N CYS A 144 -13.87 -6.45 -12.20
CA CYS A 144 -14.31 -5.76 -11.00
C CYS A 144 -15.77 -6.14 -10.69
N PRO A 145 -16.10 -6.64 -9.49
CA PRO A 145 -17.46 -7.01 -9.11
C PRO A 145 -18.40 -5.79 -9.05
N TYR A 146 -17.85 -4.57 -8.90
CA TYR A 146 -18.64 -3.35 -8.77
C TYR A 146 -18.98 -2.66 -10.10
N CYS A 147 -18.28 -2.98 -11.19
CA CYS A 147 -18.49 -2.34 -12.50
C CYS A 147 -18.19 -3.22 -13.71
N ASN A 148 -17.97 -4.53 -13.49
CA ASN A 148 -17.64 -5.55 -14.49
C ASN A 148 -16.40 -5.26 -15.38
N SER A 149 -15.65 -4.22 -15.08
CA SER A 149 -14.51 -3.78 -15.90
C SER A 149 -13.29 -4.65 -15.65
N LYS A 150 -12.46 -4.83 -16.68
CA LYS A 150 -11.20 -5.57 -16.57
C LYS A 150 -10.29 -4.94 -15.51
N THR A 151 -9.69 -5.78 -14.68
CA THR A 151 -8.76 -5.36 -13.62
C THR A 151 -7.33 -5.62 -14.05
N LEU A 152 -6.41 -4.83 -13.51
CA LEU A 152 -4.97 -4.98 -13.74
C LEU A 152 -4.30 -5.58 -12.51
N ALA A 153 -3.38 -6.51 -12.67
CA ALA A 153 -2.63 -7.06 -11.55
C ALA A 153 -1.81 -5.96 -10.87
N LEU A 154 -1.77 -5.91 -9.54
CA LEU A 154 -0.99 -4.90 -8.85
C LEU A 154 0.51 -5.17 -8.91
N ASN A 155 0.88 -6.45 -8.87
CA ASN A 155 2.25 -6.94 -8.87
C ASN A 155 3.14 -6.21 -7.84
N ARG A 156 2.63 -5.88 -6.66
CA ARG A 156 3.46 -5.29 -5.59
C ARG A 156 4.50 -6.31 -5.15
N ILE A 157 5.74 -5.89 -5.00
CA ILE A 157 6.83 -6.78 -4.58
C ILE A 157 7.25 -6.36 -3.17
N ARG A 158 6.91 -7.17 -2.16
CA ARG A 158 7.25 -6.87 -0.76
C ARG A 158 8.61 -7.49 -0.44
N ILE A 159 9.58 -6.68 -0.06
CA ILE A 159 10.98 -7.14 0.07
C ILE A 159 11.48 -7.20 1.52
N LYS A 160 10.67 -6.80 2.49
CA LYS A 160 11.01 -6.81 3.92
C LYS A 160 10.25 -7.83 4.78
N PRO A 161 8.98 -8.21 4.52
CA PRO A 161 8.33 -9.22 5.34
C PRO A 161 8.92 -10.60 5.06
N ASN A 162 9.10 -11.40 6.12
CA ASN A 162 9.36 -12.83 5.99
C ASN A 162 8.11 -13.58 5.52
N GLU A 163 8.25 -14.87 5.23
CA GLU A 163 7.16 -15.71 4.72
C GLU A 163 5.94 -15.74 5.64
N THR A 164 6.14 -15.85 6.96
CA THR A 164 5.05 -15.84 7.96
C THR A 164 4.22 -14.56 7.88
N ILE A 165 4.88 -13.40 7.86
CA ILE A 165 4.22 -12.09 7.76
C ILE A 165 3.53 -11.92 6.41
N LEU A 166 4.18 -12.36 5.33
CA LEU A 166 3.61 -12.27 3.99
C LEU A 166 2.33 -13.12 3.86
N ASN A 167 2.35 -14.34 4.41
CA ASN A 167 1.19 -15.24 4.44
C ASN A 167 0.04 -14.65 5.25
N LEU A 168 0.36 -14.02 6.39
CA LEU A 168 -0.61 -13.32 7.20
C LEU A 168 -1.24 -12.17 6.39
N VAL A 169 -0.44 -11.26 5.83
CA VAL A 169 -0.93 -10.14 4.99
C VAL A 169 -1.80 -10.65 3.84
N ASN A 170 -1.40 -11.72 3.16
CA ASN A 170 -2.20 -12.31 2.09
C ASN A 170 -3.54 -12.87 2.57
N LYS A 171 -3.60 -13.48 3.76
CA LYS A 171 -4.86 -13.91 4.39
C LYS A 171 -5.75 -12.69 4.64
N ILE A 172 -5.19 -11.61 5.20
CA ILE A 172 -5.91 -10.37 5.50
C ILE A 172 -6.47 -9.74 4.23
N GLU A 173 -5.66 -9.62 3.17
CA GLU A 173 -6.08 -9.03 1.90
C GLU A 173 -7.17 -9.85 1.18
N LYS A 174 -7.27 -11.16 1.46
CA LYS A 174 -8.30 -12.04 0.89
C LYS A 174 -9.65 -11.96 1.61
N ILE A 175 -9.65 -11.82 2.94
CA ILE A 175 -10.87 -11.86 3.75
C ILE A 175 -11.34 -10.47 4.21
N GLY A 176 -10.43 -9.50 4.26
CA GLY A 176 -10.69 -8.16 4.74
C GLY A 176 -11.31 -7.26 3.68
N ASP A 177 -12.04 -6.23 4.12
CA ASP A 177 -12.54 -5.19 3.23
C ASP A 177 -11.40 -4.25 2.80
N VAL A 178 -10.75 -4.59 1.69
CA VAL A 178 -9.70 -3.78 1.07
C VAL A 178 -10.24 -2.54 0.35
N ASN A 179 -11.55 -2.33 0.29
CA ASN A 179 -12.19 -1.17 -0.34
C ASN A 179 -13.01 -0.32 0.65
N TYR A 180 -12.75 -0.49 1.94
CA TYR A 180 -13.50 0.17 3.01
C TYR A 180 -13.55 1.71 2.86
N LEU A 181 -12.53 2.33 2.25
CA LEU A 181 -12.58 3.73 1.83
C LEU A 181 -13.50 3.92 0.61
N ASN A 182 -14.80 3.95 0.87
CA ASN A 182 -15.81 4.12 -0.16
C ASN A 182 -16.16 5.61 -0.38
N ILE A 183 -15.80 6.16 -1.54
CA ILE A 183 -16.16 7.54 -1.90
C ILE A 183 -17.66 7.72 -2.11
N SER A 184 -18.41 6.68 -2.47
CA SER A 184 -19.88 6.79 -2.54
C SER A 184 -20.49 7.08 -1.17
N ARG A 185 -19.82 6.64 -0.09
CA ARG A 185 -20.19 6.95 1.30
C ARG A 185 -19.57 8.27 1.76
N ILE A 186 -18.39 8.62 1.24
CA ILE A 186 -17.65 9.84 1.60
C ILE A 186 -17.26 10.66 0.34
N PRO A 187 -18.23 11.33 -0.32
CA PRO A 187 -18.05 11.93 -1.65
C PRO A 187 -17.04 13.07 -1.67
N ASN A 188 -16.84 13.75 -0.54
CA ASN A 188 -15.91 14.87 -0.39
C ASN A 188 -14.50 14.44 0.01
N MET A 189 -14.23 13.14 0.19
CA MET A 189 -12.91 12.66 0.63
C MET A 189 -11.84 12.94 -0.43
N ILE A 190 -10.98 13.95 -0.24
CA ILE A 190 -9.82 14.21 -1.12
C ILE A 190 -8.57 13.72 -0.38
N ARG A 191 -7.79 12.85 -1.02
CA ARG A 191 -6.56 12.27 -0.44
C ARG A 191 -5.60 13.39 -0.03
N GLY A 192 -5.35 13.55 1.27
CA GLY A 192 -4.52 14.61 1.84
C GLY A 192 -5.26 15.89 2.28
N GLU A 193 -6.53 16.09 1.92
CA GLU A 193 -7.37 17.19 2.45
C GLU A 193 -8.10 16.81 3.74
N GLU A 194 -7.87 15.58 4.24
CA GLU A 194 -8.38 15.15 5.52
C GLU A 194 -8.05 16.21 6.58
N ASP A 195 -6.89 16.86 6.49
CA ASP A 195 -6.38 17.82 7.48
C ASP A 195 -7.26 19.05 7.81
N LYS A 196 -8.24 19.48 6.99
CA LYS A 196 -9.12 20.62 7.31
C LYS A 196 -10.47 20.22 7.93
N GLY A 197 -11.18 19.28 7.30
CA GLY A 197 -12.41 18.72 7.86
C GLY A 197 -12.13 17.93 9.14
N LEU A 198 -11.03 17.17 9.13
CA LEU A 198 -10.52 16.52 10.33
C LEU A 198 -10.21 17.51 11.43
N LYS A 199 -9.60 18.67 11.15
CA LYS A 199 -9.38 19.71 12.18
C LYS A 199 -10.67 20.16 12.83
N LEU A 200 -11.74 20.35 12.05
CA LEU A 200 -13.02 20.79 12.60
C LEU A 200 -13.68 19.70 13.48
N ILE A 201 -13.57 18.44 13.05
CA ILE A 201 -14.07 17.29 13.83
C ILE A 201 -13.19 17.02 15.06
N MET A 202 -11.87 17.20 14.93
CA MET A 202 -10.91 17.16 16.02
C MET A 202 -11.28 18.22 17.05
N ASN A 203 -11.53 19.46 16.64
CA ASN A 203 -11.95 20.53 17.53
C ASN A 203 -13.29 20.20 18.21
N LEU A 204 -14.30 19.73 17.47
CA LEU A 204 -15.59 19.36 18.06
C LEU A 204 -15.47 18.21 19.06
N ILE A 205 -14.65 17.20 18.77
CA ILE A 205 -14.40 16.10 19.69
C ILE A 205 -13.56 16.57 20.88
N GLU A 206 -12.53 17.38 20.69
CA GLU A 206 -11.74 17.97 21.77
C GLU A 206 -12.61 18.83 22.70
N GLU A 207 -13.49 19.66 22.14
CA GLU A 207 -14.43 20.53 22.86
C GLU A 207 -15.51 19.77 23.64
N ASN A 208 -15.85 18.55 23.23
CA ASN A 208 -16.97 17.78 23.79
C ASN A 208 -16.55 16.47 24.49
N THR A 209 -15.26 16.12 24.48
CA THR A 209 -14.80 14.82 25.01
C THR A 209 -13.63 14.93 25.97
N ASP A 210 -13.19 16.13 26.37
CA ASP A 210 -12.03 16.36 27.25
C ASP A 210 -10.81 15.49 26.83
N HIS A 211 -10.52 15.44 25.53
CA HIS A 211 -9.45 14.63 24.92
C HIS A 211 -9.60 13.09 25.06
N SER A 212 -10.80 12.57 25.26
CA SER A 212 -11.02 11.12 25.50
C SER A 212 -11.09 10.25 24.23
N CYS A 213 -10.92 10.84 23.04
CA CYS A 213 -10.83 10.17 21.74
C CYS A 213 -9.57 10.61 20.99
N TYR A 214 -8.89 9.66 20.33
CA TYR A 214 -7.60 9.91 19.66
C TYR A 214 -7.73 9.84 18.14
N PHE A 215 -7.29 10.91 17.48
CA PHE A 215 -7.23 11.00 16.03
C PHE A 215 -5.85 10.62 15.54
N ILE A 216 -5.79 9.58 14.72
CA ILE A 216 -4.52 9.06 14.21
C ILE A 216 -4.34 9.51 12.76
N LYS A 217 -3.33 10.36 12.55
CA LYS A 217 -2.93 10.88 11.25
C LYS A 217 -1.86 9.97 10.63
N ALA A 218 -2.11 9.52 9.39
CA ALA A 218 -1.22 8.67 8.58
C ALA A 218 0.25 9.13 8.47
N LYS A 219 0.58 10.38 8.82
CA LYS A 219 1.91 10.96 8.66
C LYS A 219 2.76 10.89 9.94
N GLY A 220 2.19 10.47 11.08
CA GLY A 220 2.88 10.42 12.39
C GLY A 220 2.57 9.16 13.22
N ASP A 221 2.18 8.08 12.55
CA ASP A 221 1.40 6.92 13.05
C ASP A 221 1.89 6.16 14.29
N PHE A 222 2.99 6.50 14.97
CA PHE A 222 3.48 5.67 16.10
C PHE A 222 3.83 6.41 17.40
N ASN A 223 3.98 7.74 17.39
CA ASN A 223 4.36 8.47 18.61
C ASN A 223 3.21 8.61 19.64
N TYR A 224 1.98 8.25 19.27
CA TYR A 224 0.78 8.43 20.11
C TYR A 224 0.43 7.22 20.99
N TYR A 225 1.19 6.12 20.97
CA TYR A 225 0.84 4.88 21.71
C TYR A 225 1.41 4.77 23.13
N TYR A 226 1.79 5.89 23.76
CA TYR A 226 2.02 5.92 25.21
C TYR A 226 0.78 6.52 25.89
N PHE A 227 -0.19 5.68 26.26
CA PHE A 227 -1.40 6.14 26.96
C PHE A 227 -1.28 6.05 28.48
N ASN A 228 -1.57 7.16 29.15
CA ASN A 228 -1.94 7.22 30.55
C ASN A 228 -3.45 6.90 30.73
N LYS A 229 -3.79 6.26 31.85
CA LYS A 229 -5.14 5.77 32.20
C LYS A 229 -6.13 6.89 32.54
N ASP A 230 -7.32 6.91 31.93
CA ASP A 230 -8.62 6.59 32.58
C ASP A 230 -9.90 6.99 31.78
N LYS A 231 -10.95 6.16 31.95
CA LYS A 231 -12.41 6.23 31.60
C LYS A 231 -12.91 6.14 30.14
N SER A 232 -14.04 5.44 29.94
CA SER A 232 -14.63 4.93 28.67
C SER A 232 -15.74 5.80 28.06
N PHE A 233 -15.91 5.73 26.73
CA PHE A 233 -17.05 6.29 25.97
C PHE A 233 -17.83 5.12 25.38
N THR A 234 -19.16 5.09 25.58
CA THR A 234 -20.02 3.99 25.12
C THR A 234 -20.98 4.52 24.06
N ILE A 235 -20.69 4.21 22.79
CA ILE A 235 -21.41 4.68 21.59
C ILE A 235 -22.91 4.33 21.63
N GLU A 236 -23.25 3.22 22.28
CA GLU A 236 -24.62 2.68 22.38
C GLU A 236 -25.61 3.66 23.05
N ASN A 237 -25.11 4.61 23.84
CA ASN A 237 -25.93 5.57 24.59
C ASN A 237 -26.01 6.95 23.91
N THR A 238 -25.46 7.11 22.70
CA THR A 238 -25.43 8.41 21.99
C THR A 238 -26.59 8.53 21.01
N ASP A 239 -27.26 9.70 20.99
CA ASP A 239 -28.44 9.94 20.13
C ASP A 239 -28.11 9.71 18.63
N PRO A 240 -28.87 8.86 17.91
CA PRO A 240 -28.71 8.61 16.48
C PRO A 240 -28.78 9.86 15.58
N LYS A 241 -29.37 10.98 16.03
CA LYS A 241 -29.37 12.26 15.31
C LYS A 241 -28.02 12.98 15.40
N ILE A 242 -27.27 12.79 16.49
CA ILE A 242 -25.91 13.30 16.66
C ILE A 242 -24.93 12.49 15.80
N LEU A 243 -25.18 11.19 15.66
CA LEU A 243 -24.42 10.30 14.77
C LEU A 243 -24.74 10.53 13.27
N LYS A 244 -25.82 11.26 12.95
CA LYS A 244 -26.21 11.64 11.59
C LYS A 244 -25.55 12.95 11.14
N GLY A 245 -24.25 12.87 10.92
CA GLY A 245 -23.53 13.73 9.98
C GLY A 245 -23.03 12.87 8.82
N ASN A 246 -23.18 13.33 7.57
CA ASN A 246 -23.11 12.52 6.34
C ASN A 246 -21.85 11.67 6.07
N ASN A 247 -20.85 11.54 6.95
CA ASN A 247 -19.55 10.94 6.59
C ASN A 247 -18.79 10.19 7.72
N PHE A 248 -19.46 9.58 8.70
CA PHE A 248 -18.73 8.88 9.78
C PHE A 248 -19.05 7.38 9.85
N GLU A 249 -18.02 6.56 9.65
CA GLU A 249 -18.01 5.16 10.07
C GLU A 249 -17.32 5.06 11.43
N PHE A 250 -18.04 4.53 12.41
CA PHE A 250 -17.53 4.26 13.76
C PHE A 250 -17.37 2.75 13.93
N TYR A 251 -16.28 2.32 14.55
CA TYR A 251 -16.03 0.92 14.84
C TYR A 251 -16.62 0.58 16.21
N THR A 252 -17.52 -0.39 16.27
CA THR A 252 -18.13 -0.93 17.50
C THR A 252 -17.44 -2.18 18.02
N ASN A 253 -16.43 -2.68 17.30
CA ASN A 253 -15.63 -3.86 17.65
C ASN A 253 -14.14 -3.54 17.44
N PRO A 254 -13.23 -4.20 18.17
CA PRO A 254 -11.80 -4.06 17.96
C PRO A 254 -11.40 -4.34 16.50
N LYS A 255 -10.52 -3.52 15.94
CA LYS A 255 -9.96 -3.70 14.59
C LYS A 255 -8.45 -3.62 14.63
N LEU A 256 -7.81 -4.43 13.79
CA LEU A 256 -6.39 -4.29 13.47
C LEU A 256 -6.26 -3.52 12.17
N LEU A 257 -5.52 -2.42 12.19
CA LEU A 257 -5.32 -1.54 11.07
C LEU A 257 -3.92 -1.76 10.45
N ILE A 258 -3.80 -1.89 9.12
CA ILE A 258 -2.56 -2.19 8.40
C ILE A 258 -2.31 -1.23 7.23
N LYS A 259 -1.11 -0.62 7.23
CA LYS A 259 -0.64 0.30 6.20
C LYS A 259 0.17 -0.44 5.13
N HIS A 260 -0.29 -0.39 3.87
CA HIS A 260 0.30 -1.17 2.77
C HIS A 260 1.38 -0.45 1.97
N ASN A 261 1.43 0.88 2.06
CA ASN A 261 2.33 1.70 1.25
C ASN A 261 3.73 1.84 1.89
N SER A 262 3.92 1.30 3.08
CA SER A 262 5.20 1.20 3.75
C SER A 262 5.95 -0.06 3.31
N ILE A 263 7.28 0.02 3.30
CA ILE A 263 8.14 -1.11 2.91
C ILE A 263 8.07 -2.22 3.98
N PHE A 264 7.88 -1.83 5.24
CA PHE A 264 7.47 -2.73 6.31
C PHE A 264 5.96 -2.60 6.53
N PRO A 265 5.19 -3.70 6.64
CA PRO A 265 3.82 -3.58 7.11
C PRO A 265 3.85 -2.96 8.50
N GLN A 266 2.95 -2.00 8.71
CA GLN A 266 2.84 -1.25 9.94
C GLN A 266 1.41 -1.40 10.42
N SER A 267 1.24 -1.85 11.67
CA SER A 267 -0.09 -2.15 12.18
C SER A 267 -0.36 -1.62 13.58
N VAL A 268 -1.64 -1.42 13.85
CA VAL A 268 -2.14 -0.93 15.13
C VAL A 268 -3.39 -1.70 15.50
N PHE A 269 -3.52 -2.05 16.77
CA PHE A 269 -4.73 -2.60 17.35
C PHE A 269 -5.41 -1.57 18.25
N SER A 270 -6.72 -1.41 18.12
CA SER A 270 -7.52 -0.56 19.01
C SER A 270 -8.74 -1.33 19.53
N LYS A 271 -8.99 -1.24 20.86
CA LYS A 271 -10.17 -1.83 21.49
C LYS A 271 -11.41 -0.97 21.39
N GLU A 272 -11.28 0.35 21.50
CA GLU A 272 -12.28 1.40 21.22
C GLU A 272 -11.71 2.76 21.65
N LYS A 273 -12.17 3.86 21.02
CA LYS A 273 -11.76 5.30 21.13
C LYS A 273 -10.76 5.85 20.09
N VAL A 274 -10.46 5.10 19.04
CA VAL A 274 -9.55 5.57 17.98
C VAL A 274 -10.32 5.86 16.69
N CYS A 275 -10.26 7.11 16.24
CA CYS A 275 -10.82 7.53 14.96
C CYS A 275 -9.70 7.58 13.91
N PHE A 276 -9.84 6.78 12.87
CA PHE A 276 -8.86 6.66 11.80
C PHE A 276 -9.26 7.50 10.59
N THR A 277 -8.29 8.25 10.07
CA THR A 277 -8.55 9.34 9.13
C THR A 277 -7.79 9.14 7.82
N SER A 278 -7.23 7.94 7.60
CA SER A 278 -6.34 7.66 6.49
C SER A 278 -6.52 6.26 5.90
N SER A 279 -5.99 6.07 4.69
CA SER A 279 -6.02 4.83 3.91
C SER A 279 -5.15 3.72 4.52
N ILE A 280 -5.72 2.99 5.47
CA ILE A 280 -5.19 1.87 6.25
C ILE A 280 -6.23 0.74 6.26
N TYR A 281 -5.88 -0.47 5.82
CA TYR A 281 -6.82 -1.60 5.80
C TYR A 281 -7.20 -2.06 7.21
N SER A 282 -8.47 -2.35 7.47
CA SER A 282 -8.91 -2.97 8.73
C SER A 282 -9.08 -4.49 8.57
N LEU A 283 -8.48 -5.29 9.46
CA LEU A 283 -8.90 -6.66 9.69
C LEU A 283 -10.12 -6.66 10.62
N ILE A 284 -11.15 -7.38 10.20
CA ILE A 284 -12.34 -7.65 10.98
C ILE A 284 -12.20 -9.07 11.53
N SER A 285 -11.58 -9.20 12.71
CA SER A 285 -11.75 -10.36 13.59
C SER A 285 -12.38 -9.83 14.86
N ASP A 286 -13.33 -10.55 15.42
CA ASP A 286 -13.95 -10.17 16.70
C ASP A 286 -13.12 -10.69 17.90
N ASP A 287 -12.08 -11.50 17.65
CA ASP A 287 -11.16 -11.99 18.68
C ASP A 287 -10.02 -11.00 18.95
N HIS A 288 -10.14 -10.26 20.04
CA HIS A 288 -9.15 -9.28 20.46
C HIS A 288 -7.78 -9.88 20.86
N ILE A 289 -7.70 -11.17 21.24
CA ILE A 289 -6.44 -11.85 21.56
C ILE A 289 -5.71 -12.15 20.24
N GLU A 290 -6.43 -12.71 19.27
CA GLU A 290 -5.91 -12.94 17.92
C GLU A 290 -5.40 -11.63 17.31
N LEU A 291 -6.19 -10.55 17.37
CA LEU A 291 -5.79 -9.24 16.86
C LEU A 291 -4.53 -8.68 17.54
N LYS A 292 -4.40 -8.83 18.86
CA LYS A 292 -3.19 -8.41 19.60
C LYS A 292 -1.97 -9.22 19.20
N TYR A 293 -2.13 -10.53 19.05
CA TYR A 293 -1.07 -11.43 18.63
C TYR A 293 -0.59 -11.09 17.22
N ILE A 294 -1.53 -10.89 16.28
CA ILE A 294 -1.21 -10.44 14.92
C ILE A 294 -0.50 -9.08 14.96
N ASN A 295 -0.99 -8.13 15.76
CA ASN A 295 -0.35 -6.83 15.88
C ASN A 295 1.08 -6.92 16.43
N ALA A 296 1.32 -7.83 17.39
CA ALA A 296 2.65 -8.07 17.92
C ALA A 296 3.57 -8.62 16.82
N ILE A 297 3.14 -9.64 16.07
CA ILE A 297 3.92 -10.20 14.95
C ILE A 297 4.27 -9.12 13.93
N LEU A 298 3.29 -8.33 13.50
CA LEU A 298 3.47 -7.31 12.47
C LEU A 298 4.40 -6.17 12.91
N ASN A 299 4.47 -5.86 14.21
CA ASN A 299 5.32 -4.79 14.75
C ASN A 299 6.65 -5.27 15.34
N SER A 300 6.83 -6.58 15.60
CA SER A 300 8.07 -7.14 16.14
C SER A 300 9.13 -7.43 15.07
N SER A 301 8.90 -6.97 13.84
CA SER A 301 9.65 -7.34 12.62
C SER A 301 10.65 -6.27 12.19
#